data_AF-A0A4R9BI95-F1
#
_entry.id   AF-A0A4R9BI95-F1
#
_cell.length_a   1.000
_cell.length_b   1.000
_cell.length_c   1.000
_cell.angle_alpha   90.00
_cell.angle_beta   90.00
_cell.angle_gamma   90.00
#
_symmetry.space_group_name_H-M   'P 1'
#
loop_
_entity.id
_entity.type
_entity.pdbx_description
1 polymer ?
#
loop_
_entity_poly.entity_id
_entity_poly.type
_entity_poly.pdbx_seq_one_letter_code
_entity_poly.pdbx_strand_id
1 'polypeptide(L)' 'MDIKQWWTKLSPETQEWLTANNGDSVSIPSNMVTEIRAAGGSVIADPWWIYHIGPAGFSLSDAATDWIEAVANGEDPDAS' A
#
# COMPACT_ATOMS: atom_id res chain seq x y z
N MET A 1 -10.47 -5.61 1.89
CA MET A 1 -10.33 -5.20 0.48
C MET A 1 -8.87 -5.40 0.10
N ASP A 2 -8.61 -5.89 -1.11
CA ASP A 2 -7.25 -6.09 -1.64
C ASP A 2 -6.60 -4.75 -2.02
N ILE A 3 -5.26 -4.66 -2.08
CA ILE A 3 -4.53 -3.48 -2.56
C ILE A 3 -4.97 -3.05 -3.95
N LYS A 4 -5.25 -4.00 -4.85
CA LYS A 4 -5.80 -3.70 -6.18
C LYS A 4 -7.10 -2.88 -6.12
N GLN A 5 -7.87 -3.05 -5.06
CA GLN A 5 -9.19 -2.46 -4.89
C GLN A 5 -9.18 -1.16 -4.07
N TRP A 6 -8.33 -1.05 -3.04
CA TRP A 6 -8.25 0.18 -2.24
C TRP A 6 -7.29 1.21 -2.85
N TRP A 7 -6.28 0.79 -3.62
CA TRP A 7 -5.34 1.67 -4.29
C TRP A 7 -6.04 2.73 -5.15
N THR A 8 -7.01 2.32 -5.97
CA THR A 8 -7.77 3.21 -6.88
C THR A 8 -8.66 4.24 -6.17
N LYS A 9 -8.83 4.11 -4.86
CA LYS A 9 -9.64 5.01 -4.03
C LYS A 9 -8.80 6.01 -3.24
N LEU A 10 -7.48 5.85 -3.26
CA LEU A 10 -6.56 6.78 -2.61
C LEU A 10 -6.49 8.09 -3.41
N SER A 11 -6.21 9.17 -2.70
CA SER A 11 -5.83 10.44 -3.27
C SER A 11 -4.53 10.30 -4.08
N PRO A 12 -4.33 11.14 -5.10
CA PRO A 12 -3.09 11.16 -5.87
C PRO A 12 -1.86 11.36 -4.98
N GLU A 13 -1.95 12.23 -3.96
CA GLU A 13 -0.85 12.49 -3.02
C GLU A 13 -0.43 11.21 -2.26
N THR A 14 -1.39 10.42 -1.78
CA THR A 14 -1.08 9.17 -1.10
C THR A 14 -0.56 8.10 -2.05
N GLN A 15 -1.07 8.02 -3.28
CA GLN A 15 -0.50 7.12 -4.31
C GLN A 15 0.93 7.52 -4.66
N GLU A 16 1.22 8.80 -4.84
CA GLU A 16 2.56 9.33 -5.11
C GLU A 16 3.53 9.02 -3.96
N TRP A 17 3.10 9.25 -2.71
CA TRP A 17 3.93 8.94 -1.55
C TRP A 17 4.20 7.43 -1.44
N LEU A 18 3.17 6.60 -1.57
CA LEU A 18 3.33 5.14 -1.50
C LEU A 18 4.21 4.62 -2.64
N THR A 19 4.12 5.20 -3.83
CA THR A 19 4.99 4.85 -4.96
C THR A 19 6.44 5.23 -4.67
N ALA A 20 6.68 6.44 -4.16
CA ALA A 20 8.03 6.94 -3.90
C ALA A 20 8.71 6.33 -2.65
N ASN A 21 7.92 5.76 -1.73
CA ASN A 21 8.38 5.28 -0.42
C ASN A 21 7.90 3.83 -0.16
N ASN A 22 7.66 3.04 -1.21
CA ASN A 22 7.13 1.67 -1.11
C ASN A 22 8.03 0.70 -0.33
N GLY A 23 9.35 0.95 -0.29
CA GLY A 23 10.31 0.21 0.54
C GLY A 23 10.39 0.68 2.01
N ASP A 24 9.75 1.80 2.35
CA ASP A 24 9.75 2.36 3.70
C ASP A 24 8.54 1.92 4.52
N SER A 25 8.65 2.08 5.84
CA SER A 25 7.53 1.80 6.74
C SER A 25 6.52 2.96 6.77
N VAL A 26 5.25 2.64 6.55
CA VAL A 26 4.13 3.57 6.68
C VAL A 26 3.85 3.83 8.16
N SER A 27 4.23 5.02 8.63
CA SER A 27 4.16 5.36 10.05
C SER A 27 2.72 5.60 10.56
N ILE A 28 2.48 5.27 11.84
CA ILE A 28 1.24 5.54 12.58
C ILE A 28 1.56 6.45 13.77
N PRO A 29 0.82 7.56 13.97
CA PRO A 29 -0.32 8.00 13.18
C PRO A 29 0.09 8.71 11.88
N SER A 30 -0.61 8.39 10.78
CA SER A 30 -0.57 9.16 9.54
C SER A 30 -1.96 9.31 8.94
N ASN A 31 -2.17 10.41 8.23
CA ASN A 31 -3.31 10.65 7.35
C ASN A 31 -3.45 9.53 6.31
N MET A 32 -2.33 9.03 5.77
CA MET A 32 -2.31 7.94 4.80
C MET A 32 -2.89 6.64 5.36
N VAL A 33 -2.53 6.24 6.59
CA VAL A 33 -3.12 5.04 7.22
C VAL A 33 -4.63 5.20 7.42
N THR A 34 -5.07 6.41 7.76
CA THR A 34 -6.50 6.72 7.90
C THR A 34 -7.23 6.58 6.57
N GLU A 35 -6.62 7.07 5.49
CA GLU A 35 -7.16 6.98 4.15
C GLU A 35 -7.21 5.54 3.63
N ILE A 36 -6.13 4.77 3.80
CA ILE A 36 -6.08 3.35 3.43
C ILE A 36 -7.19 2.57 4.16
N ARG A 37 -7.39 2.83 5.46
CA ARG A 37 -8.48 2.22 6.23
C ARG A 37 -9.85 2.65 5.72
N ALA A 38 -10.04 3.93 5.41
CA ALA A 38 -11.30 4.46 4.87
C ALA A 38 -11.62 3.87 3.48
N ALA A 39 -10.59 3.62 2.66
CA ALA A 39 -10.71 2.95 1.37
C ALA A 39 -11.04 1.44 1.50
N GLY A 40 -10.98 0.87 2.71
CA GLY A 40 -11.28 -0.53 3.01
C GLY A 40 -10.06 -1.44 3.13
N GLY A 41 -8.85 -0.87 3.09
CA GLY A 41 -7.59 -1.56 3.38
C GLY A 41 -7.56 -2.01 4.85
N SER A 42 -7.53 -3.32 5.07
CA SER A 42 -7.47 -3.88 6.42
C SER A 42 -6.04 -4.21 6.78
N VAL A 43 -5.48 -3.47 7.73
CA VAL A 43 -4.12 -3.71 8.28
C VAL A 43 -4.12 -4.86 9.30
N ILE A 44 -5.23 -5.56 9.51
CA ILE A 44 -5.44 -6.46 10.67
C ILE A 44 -5.54 -7.94 10.27
N ALA A 45 -5.70 -8.23 8.98
CA ALA A 45 -6.02 -9.56 8.48
C ALA A 45 -4.83 -10.29 7.83
N ASP A 46 -3.60 -9.83 8.11
CA ASP A 46 -2.37 -10.34 7.48
C ASP A 46 -2.50 -10.51 5.95
N PRO A 47 -2.92 -9.45 5.23
CA PRO A 47 -3.10 -9.54 3.79
C PRO A 47 -1.73 -9.62 3.09
N TRP A 48 -1.70 -10.22 1.91
CA TRP A 48 -0.47 -10.43 1.13
C TRP A 48 0.38 -9.18 0.91
N TRP A 49 -0.24 -7.99 0.99
CA TRP A 49 0.42 -6.69 0.82
C TRP A 49 1.12 -6.15 2.06
N ILE A 50 1.01 -6.82 3.21
CA ILE A 50 1.71 -6.46 4.44
C ILE A 50 2.85 -7.45 4.67
N TYR A 51 4.06 -6.94 4.88
CA TYR A 51 5.19 -7.72 5.37
C TYR A 51 5.22 -7.79 6.89
N HIS A 52 5.06 -6.63 7.54
CA HIS A 52 5.21 -6.50 8.98
C HIS A 52 4.33 -5.39 9.53
N ILE A 53 3.76 -5.63 10.72
CA ILE A 53 3.05 -4.62 11.51
C ILE A 53 3.79 -4.46 12.82
N GLY A 54 4.30 -3.25 13.05
CA GLY A 54 5.00 -2.86 14.26
C GLY A 54 4.28 -1.77 15.03
N PRO A 55 4.76 -1.43 16.23
CA PRO A 55 4.18 -0.35 17.04
C PRO A 55 4.26 1.03 16.37
N ALA A 56 5.17 1.22 15.42
CA ALA A 56 5.35 2.46 14.68
C ALA A 56 4.56 2.53 13.37
N GLY A 57 3.96 1.43 12.89
CA GLY A 57 3.41 1.39 11.53
C GLY A 57 3.38 0.02 10.90
N PHE A 58 3.33 -0.03 9.57
CA PHE A 58 3.46 -1.28 8.81
C PHE A 58 4.40 -1.09 7.62
N SER A 59 4.98 -2.19 7.14
CA SER A 59 5.79 -2.23 5.91
C SER A 59 5.04 -3.02 4.85
N LEU A 60 5.13 -2.57 3.60
CA LEU A 60 4.60 -3.32 2.46
C LEU A 60 5.44 -4.58 2.24
N SER A 61 4.81 -5.62 1.71
CA SER A 61 5.54 -6.79 1.21
C SER A 61 6.20 -6.51 -0.13
N ASP A 62 7.26 -7.25 -0.44
CA ASP A 62 7.95 -7.17 -1.74
C ASP A 62 6.96 -7.29 -2.90
N ALA A 63 6.02 -8.24 -2.81
CA ALA A 63 4.99 -8.40 -3.81
C ALA A 63 4.10 -7.14 -3.96
N ALA A 64 3.79 -6.43 -2.88
CA ALA A 64 2.98 -5.22 -2.95
C ALA A 64 3.78 -4.02 -3.46
N THR A 65 5.06 -3.94 -3.11
CA THR A 65 6.02 -2.99 -3.67
C THR A 65 6.09 -3.17 -5.19
N ASP A 66 6.34 -4.39 -5.66
CA ASP A 66 6.39 -4.73 -7.09
C ASP A 66 5.08 -4.38 -7.80
N TRP A 67 3.94 -4.70 -7.17
CA TRP A 67 2.63 -4.37 -7.71
C TRP A 67 2.41 -2.86 -7.85
N ILE A 68 2.79 -2.07 -6.83
CA ILE A 68 2.68 -0.60 -6.86
C ILE A 68 3.57 -0.03 -7.97
N GLU A 69 4.80 -0.51 -8.12
CA GLU A 69 5.74 -0.05 -9.15
C GLU A 69 5.20 -0.30 -10.55
N ALA A 70 4.73 -1.52 -10.82
CA ALA A 70 4.14 -1.86 -12.11
C ALA A 70 2.92 -0.98 -12.41
N VAL A 71 2.02 -0.76 -11.45
CA VAL A 71 0.87 0.14 -11.65
C VAL A 71 1.29 1.58 -11.89
N ALA A 72 2.30 2.09 -11.16
CA ALA A 72 2.82 3.44 -11.34
C ALA A 72 3.49 3.64 -12.71
N ASN A 73 4.16 2.61 -13.22
CA ASN A 73 4.79 2.61 -14.55
C ASN A 73 3.79 2.36 -15.69
N GLY A 74 2.52 2.05 -15.38
CA GLY A 74 1.52 1.64 -16.38
C GLY A 74 1.80 0.26 -16.99
N GLU A 75 2.59 -0.56 -16.30
CA GLU A 75 2.87 -1.95 -16.63
C GLU A 75 1.73 -2.85 -16.13
N ASP A 76 1.65 -4.07 -16.67
CA ASP A 76 0.72 -5.07 -16.15
C ASP A 76 1.35 -5.74 -14.92
N PRO A 77 0.82 -5.52 -13.70
CA PRO A 77 1.38 -6.08 -12.48
C PRO A 77 1.16 -7.58 -12.33
N ASP A 78 0.35 -8.20 -13.20
CA ASP A 78 0.12 -9.64 -13.24
C ASP A 78 0.84 -10.31 -14.43
N ALA A 79 1.65 -9.55 -15.19
CA ALA A 79 2.49 -10.09 -16.26
C ALA A 79 3.58 -10.99 -15.65
N SER A 80 3.41 -12.29 -15.86
CA SER A 80 4.29 -13.36 -15.34
C SER A 80 5.52 -13.60 -16.20
#